data_AF-A0AA35QZJ1-F1
#
_entry.id   AF-A0AA35QZJ1-F1
#
_cell.length_a   1.000
_cell.length_b   1.000
_cell.length_c   1.000
_cell.angle_alpha   90.00
_cell.angle_beta   90.00
_cell.angle_gamma   90.00
#
_symmetry.space_group_name_H-M   'P 1'
#
loop_
_entity.id
_entity.type
_entity.pdbx_description
1 polymer ?
#
loop_
_entity_poly.entity_id
_entity_poly.type
_entity_poly.pdbx_seq_one_letter_code
_entity_poly.pdbx_strand_id
1 'polypeptide(L)'
;MVGFYPNVYSITEAEEQVTVCVEVLNSFNGKHLHSFSVVLLPTSVFETSNAADDCYKELYFSTSESRKCHKYSIDNDNECQPTFFNIGLSIISTMGNRVQLQSNLSNATIFIDDSREPECYVTIGLSQTVYSVVEEEGVAVVCTSVLSGTTSGRTFSVSYQTVDGDAKAPGDYMPTNGNFDITDSNPEQCTSIAIISDNTTEVGDECFNYTISTNSTIFGFTVDPSSATICISDLNEVTSSLPQAASSQTVVIVAAVLGTLILSVIVGFVAVTVIISAYRKRTKERRNLESTSAREPHYSSLSEGRRADFLQHLREQLENKKMIYSKDQIQLSTTVGQGESGLVYKGYIRTAVGSDIVAVKTGKALSSTRDLKTLAKEVSTMLSFEHENVMSLIGVCIDGEMPLIIMPFMSNGSVLDYLKNRKDNLLVTGQFLKEEVELACKTLLWICLHIAKGMEYLSGQKFVHRDLAARNCMYECVTLLHIIMHVSVLYH
;
A
#
# COMPACT_ATOMS: atom_id res chain seq x y z
N MET A 1 40.13 7.49 -14.88
CA MET A 1 38.66 7.48 -14.92
C MET A 1 38.22 6.28 -15.72
N VAL A 2 37.17 5.59 -15.28
CA VAL A 2 36.55 4.49 -16.03
C VAL A 2 35.04 4.69 -16.12
N GLY A 3 34.42 4.20 -17.18
CA GLY A 3 32.97 4.29 -17.39
C GLY A 3 32.50 3.47 -18.58
N PHE A 4 31.18 3.29 -18.71
CA PHE A 4 30.58 2.66 -19.88
C PHE A 4 30.77 3.53 -21.12
N TYR A 5 31.16 2.91 -22.23
CA TYR A 5 31.25 3.58 -23.53
C TYR A 5 30.95 2.60 -24.68
N PRO A 6 29.79 2.75 -25.37
CA PRO A 6 28.69 3.67 -25.07
C PRO A 6 27.98 3.32 -23.74
N ASN A 7 27.15 4.23 -23.23
CA ASN A 7 26.32 4.02 -22.03
C ASN A 7 24.83 3.82 -22.35
N VAL A 8 24.45 3.76 -23.62
CA VAL A 8 23.09 3.43 -24.08
C VAL A 8 23.19 2.42 -25.22
N TYR A 9 22.36 1.39 -25.15
CA TYR A 9 22.26 0.31 -26.11
C TYR A 9 20.78 0.14 -26.52
N SER A 10 20.54 -0.09 -27.80
CA SER A 10 19.22 -0.41 -28.35
C SER A 10 19.38 -1.68 -29.16
N ILE A 11 18.59 -2.68 -28.83
CA ILE A 11 18.65 -4.02 -29.43
C ILE A 11 17.22 -4.50 -29.68
N THR A 12 17.09 -5.47 -30.58
CA THR A 12 15.83 -6.21 -30.75
C THR A 12 15.96 -7.55 -30.05
N GLU A 13 14.85 -8.14 -29.63
CA GLU A 13 14.85 -9.47 -29.01
C GLU A 13 15.49 -10.54 -29.93
N ALA A 14 15.43 -10.34 -31.25
CA ALA A 14 16.09 -11.19 -32.26
C ALA A 14 17.63 -11.16 -32.21
N GLU A 15 18.25 -10.21 -31.51
CA GLU A 15 19.70 -10.10 -31.43
C GLU A 15 20.32 -11.07 -30.40
N GLU A 16 19.51 -11.68 -29.51
CA GLU A 16 19.85 -12.71 -28.49
C GLU A 16 20.98 -12.36 -27.49
N GLN A 17 21.82 -11.35 -27.78
CA GLN A 17 22.95 -10.93 -26.97
C GLN A 17 23.22 -9.44 -27.12
N VAL A 18 23.65 -8.81 -26.03
CA VAL A 18 24.18 -7.43 -26.03
C VAL A 18 25.61 -7.39 -25.49
N THR A 19 26.50 -6.68 -26.18
CA THR A 19 27.89 -6.51 -25.74
C THR A 19 28.08 -5.15 -25.08
N VAL A 20 28.31 -5.15 -23.76
CA VAL A 20 28.50 -3.95 -22.95
C VAL A 20 29.97 -3.75 -22.64
N CYS A 21 30.48 -2.52 -22.77
CA CYS A 21 31.91 -2.23 -22.67
C CYS A 21 32.21 -1.14 -21.64
N VAL A 22 33.28 -1.36 -20.88
CA VAL A 22 33.87 -0.38 -19.95
C VAL A 22 35.23 0.06 -20.50
N GLU A 23 35.45 1.36 -20.52
CA GLU A 23 36.68 1.97 -21.04
C GLU A 23 37.40 2.81 -19.98
N VAL A 24 38.72 2.89 -20.10
CA VAL A 24 39.59 3.82 -19.36
C VAL A 24 39.58 5.15 -20.09
N LEU A 25 38.78 6.08 -19.61
CA LEU A 25 38.50 7.37 -20.25
C LEU A 25 39.63 8.39 -20.08
N ASN A 26 40.43 8.27 -19.02
CA ASN A 26 41.56 9.16 -18.74
C ASN A 26 42.61 8.47 -17.87
N SER A 27 43.89 8.59 -18.24
CA SER A 27 45.05 8.13 -17.45
C SER A 27 45.87 9.31 -16.94
N PHE A 28 46.26 9.29 -15.65
CA PHE A 28 47.05 10.38 -15.05
C PHE A 28 48.55 10.16 -15.35
N ASN A 29 49.19 11.14 -16.02
CA ASN A 29 50.64 11.37 -16.07
C ASN A 29 51.55 10.21 -16.51
N GLY A 30 51.19 9.44 -17.53
CA GLY A 30 52.13 8.52 -18.20
C GLY A 30 52.78 7.46 -17.29
N LYS A 31 52.24 7.24 -16.09
CA LYS A 31 52.64 6.15 -15.20
C LYS A 31 51.76 4.95 -15.51
N HIS A 32 52.38 3.77 -15.56
CA HIS A 32 51.66 2.51 -15.74
C HIS A 32 50.55 2.40 -14.69
N LEU A 33 49.29 2.30 -15.15
CA LEU A 33 48.19 1.87 -14.31
C LEU A 33 48.57 0.49 -13.77
N HIS A 34 48.56 0.31 -12.45
CA HIS A 34 48.53 -1.04 -11.91
C HIS A 34 47.20 -1.68 -12.30
N SER A 35 47.16 -3.01 -12.33
CA SER A 35 45.92 -3.71 -12.64
C SER A 35 44.82 -3.40 -11.62
N PHE A 36 43.58 -3.39 -12.09
CA PHE A 36 42.40 -3.07 -11.28
C PHE A 36 41.19 -3.87 -11.76
N SER A 37 40.20 -4.04 -10.89
CA SER A 37 38.94 -4.71 -11.22
C SER A 37 37.76 -3.78 -11.05
N VAL A 38 36.78 -3.93 -11.94
CA VAL A 38 35.44 -3.31 -11.85
C VAL A 38 34.36 -4.39 -11.89
N VAL A 39 33.19 -4.09 -11.35
CA VAL A 39 32.02 -4.97 -11.34
C VAL A 39 30.89 -4.35 -12.12
N LEU A 40 30.27 -5.14 -12.97
CA LEU A 40 29.01 -4.85 -13.62
C LEU A 40 27.88 -5.44 -12.78
N LEU A 41 26.88 -4.63 -12.44
CA LEU A 41 25.76 -4.98 -11.56
C LEU A 41 24.44 -4.67 -12.28
N PRO A 42 23.62 -5.67 -12.66
CA PRO A 42 22.27 -5.40 -13.12
C PRO A 42 21.47 -4.70 -12.00
N THR A 43 20.87 -3.54 -12.29
CA THR A 43 20.11 -2.75 -11.30
C THR A 43 18.60 -2.97 -11.40
N SER A 44 18.17 -3.79 -12.35
CA SER A 44 16.80 -4.30 -12.50
C SER A 44 16.87 -5.82 -12.64
N VAL A 45 15.94 -6.54 -12.02
CA VAL A 45 15.87 -8.01 -12.07
C VAL A 45 15.57 -8.40 -13.51
N PHE A 46 16.53 -9.04 -14.17
CA PHE A 46 16.32 -9.75 -15.43
C PHE A 46 16.61 -11.22 -15.13
N GLU A 47 15.68 -12.10 -15.46
CA GLU A 47 15.96 -13.54 -15.46
C GLU A 47 16.85 -13.80 -16.66
N THR A 48 18.16 -13.88 -16.43
CA THR A 48 19.04 -14.41 -17.45
C THR A 48 18.88 -15.93 -17.45
N SER A 49 18.95 -16.54 -18.63
CA SER A 49 18.84 -18.00 -18.83
C SER A 49 19.86 -18.84 -18.03
N ASN A 50 20.80 -18.21 -17.32
CA ASN A 50 21.68 -18.84 -16.32
C ASN A 50 21.77 -17.97 -15.04
N ALA A 51 20.78 -18.10 -14.17
CA ALA A 51 20.61 -17.36 -12.91
C ALA A 51 21.77 -17.45 -11.87
N ALA A 52 22.88 -18.13 -12.17
CA ALA A 52 24.05 -18.23 -11.29
C ALA A 52 25.29 -17.44 -11.76
N ASP A 53 25.42 -17.11 -13.06
CA ASP A 53 26.64 -16.49 -13.61
C ASP A 53 26.52 -14.97 -13.90
N ASP A 54 25.30 -14.41 -13.87
CA ASP A 54 25.00 -13.02 -14.29
C ASP A 54 24.58 -12.06 -13.17
N CYS A 55 24.57 -12.51 -11.91
CA CYS A 55 24.20 -11.64 -10.78
C CYS A 55 25.18 -10.45 -10.61
N TYR A 56 26.44 -10.63 -11.03
CA TYR A 56 27.42 -9.57 -11.20
C TYR A 56 28.62 -10.07 -12.03
N LYS A 57 29.27 -9.20 -12.82
CA LYS A 57 30.47 -9.57 -13.59
C LYS A 57 31.69 -8.75 -13.21
N GLU A 58 32.75 -9.40 -12.76
CA GLU A 58 34.06 -8.77 -12.55
C GLU A 58 34.88 -8.71 -13.85
N LEU A 59 35.39 -7.52 -14.19
CA LEU A 59 36.33 -7.28 -15.28
C LEU A 59 37.67 -6.84 -14.72
N TYR A 60 38.69 -7.68 -14.86
CA TYR A 60 40.07 -7.38 -14.47
C TYR A 60 40.82 -6.69 -15.60
N PHE A 61 41.29 -5.46 -15.41
CA PHE A 61 42.13 -4.72 -16.35
C PHE A 61 43.61 -4.91 -16.00
N SER A 62 44.39 -5.39 -16.96
CA SER A 62 45.86 -5.38 -16.88
C SER A 62 46.41 -3.97 -17.15
N THR A 63 47.71 -3.78 -16.89
CA THR A 63 48.37 -2.47 -16.92
C THR A 63 48.35 -1.74 -18.28
N SER A 64 48.01 -2.44 -19.36
CA SER A 64 47.98 -1.93 -20.73
C SER A 64 46.61 -1.98 -21.41
N GLU A 65 45.58 -2.52 -20.73
CA GLU A 65 44.23 -2.62 -21.30
C GLU A 65 43.44 -1.33 -21.06
N SER A 66 42.91 -0.75 -22.13
CA SER A 66 42.07 0.46 -22.07
C SER A 66 40.57 0.18 -22.22
N ARG A 67 40.19 -1.04 -22.62
CA ARG A 67 38.79 -1.44 -22.82
C ARG A 67 38.59 -2.91 -22.48
N LYS A 68 37.50 -3.22 -21.79
CA LYS A 68 36.97 -4.58 -21.65
C LYS A 68 35.48 -4.59 -21.91
N CYS A 69 35.02 -5.68 -22.51
CA CYS A 69 33.61 -5.88 -22.81
C CYS A 69 33.14 -7.20 -22.23
N HIS A 70 31.86 -7.24 -21.89
CA HIS A 70 31.15 -8.44 -21.49
C HIS A 70 29.91 -8.60 -22.37
N LYS A 71 29.57 -9.84 -22.69
CA LYS A 71 28.36 -10.17 -23.43
C LYS A 71 27.32 -10.64 -22.44
N TYR A 72 26.15 -10.03 -22.48
CA TYR A 72 24.96 -10.49 -21.79
C TYR A 72 24.09 -11.23 -22.79
N SER A 73 23.61 -12.40 -22.41
CA SER A 73 22.55 -13.08 -23.14
C SER A 73 21.22 -12.41 -22.82
N ILE A 74 20.43 -12.17 -23.86
CA ILE A 74 19.04 -11.76 -23.74
C ILE A 74 18.26 -13.06 -23.77
N ASP A 75 17.41 -13.30 -22.78
CA ASP A 75 16.47 -14.42 -22.90
C ASP A 75 15.46 -14.07 -23.98
N ASN A 76 15.27 -14.99 -24.92
CA ASN A 76 14.26 -14.91 -25.97
C ASN A 76 13.16 -15.90 -25.57
N ASP A 77 12.64 -15.68 -24.37
CA ASP A 77 11.48 -16.40 -23.89
C ASP A 77 10.25 -15.87 -24.62
N ASN A 78 9.31 -16.74 -24.96
CA ASN A 78 8.04 -16.29 -25.57
C ASN A 78 7.14 -15.56 -24.52
N GLU A 79 7.73 -14.89 -23.53
CA GLU A 79 7.03 -14.19 -22.46
C GLU A 79 6.91 -12.68 -22.77
N CYS A 80 5.66 -12.21 -22.82
CA CYS A 80 5.27 -10.85 -23.18
C CYS A 80 5.87 -9.73 -22.26
N GLN A 81 6.95 -9.03 -22.64
CA GLN A 81 7.44 -7.81 -21.93
C GLN A 81 8.28 -6.81 -22.78
N PRO A 82 7.94 -5.50 -22.83
CA PRO A 82 8.88 -4.46 -23.26
C PRO A 82 9.87 -4.16 -22.13
N THR A 83 11.11 -4.62 -22.28
CA THR A 83 12.14 -4.60 -21.24
C THR A 83 13.22 -3.57 -21.56
N PHE A 84 13.38 -2.55 -20.70
CA PHE A 84 14.67 -1.90 -20.58
C PHE A 84 15.28 -2.32 -19.25
N PHE A 85 16.60 -2.54 -19.25
CA PHE A 85 17.33 -2.85 -18.04
C PHE A 85 18.59 -2.00 -17.94
N ASN A 86 19.05 -1.83 -16.71
CA ASN A 86 20.21 -1.00 -16.41
C ASN A 86 21.31 -1.87 -15.82
N ILE A 87 22.55 -1.56 -16.19
CA ILE A 87 23.75 -2.16 -15.61
C ILE A 87 24.57 -1.04 -14.97
N GLY A 88 24.76 -1.13 -13.65
CA GLY A 88 25.62 -0.26 -12.88
C GLY A 88 27.08 -0.73 -12.87
N LEU A 89 27.99 0.21 -12.67
CA LEU A 89 29.43 -0.01 -12.56
C LEU A 89 29.91 0.29 -11.14
N SER A 90 30.67 -0.63 -10.54
CA SER A 90 31.29 -0.46 -9.22
C SER A 90 32.78 -0.83 -9.25
N ILE A 91 33.59 -0.29 -8.34
CA ILE A 91 35.04 -0.55 -8.24
C ILE A 91 35.33 -1.46 -7.04
N ILE A 92 36.07 -2.56 -7.22
CA ILE A 92 36.49 -3.45 -6.10
C ILE A 92 37.90 -3.12 -5.57
N SER A 93 38.73 -2.39 -6.33
CA SER A 93 40.18 -2.27 -6.03
C SER A 93 40.51 -1.86 -4.59
N THR A 94 41.42 -2.60 -3.96
CA THR A 94 42.02 -2.33 -2.64
C THR A 94 42.94 -1.10 -2.61
N MET A 95 43.16 -0.43 -3.74
CA MET A 95 43.92 0.83 -3.82
C MET A 95 43.01 2.03 -4.03
N GLY A 96 42.08 2.21 -3.08
CA GLY A 96 40.91 3.10 -3.10
C GLY A 96 41.13 4.62 -3.24
N ASN A 97 42.13 5.07 -4.02
CA ASN A 97 42.34 6.48 -4.39
C ASN A 97 42.87 6.69 -5.83
N ARG A 98 43.12 5.65 -6.63
CA ARG A 98 43.74 5.79 -7.99
C ARG A 98 42.81 5.54 -9.17
N VAL A 99 41.69 4.85 -8.96
CA VAL A 99 40.67 4.57 -9.99
C VAL A 99 39.36 5.18 -9.52
N GLN A 100 38.69 5.93 -10.41
CA GLN A 100 37.43 6.62 -10.13
C GLN A 100 36.46 6.39 -11.28
N LEU A 101 35.18 6.24 -10.94
CA LEU A 101 34.08 6.16 -11.90
C LEU A 101 33.77 7.54 -12.44
N GLN A 102 33.54 7.63 -13.75
CA GLN A 102 32.94 8.82 -14.35
C GLN A 102 31.45 8.80 -14.03
N SER A 103 30.97 9.77 -13.23
CA SER A 103 29.59 9.81 -12.72
C SER A 103 28.51 9.67 -13.79
N ASN A 104 28.72 10.26 -14.98
CA ASN A 104 27.74 10.24 -16.06
C ASN A 104 27.79 8.96 -16.90
N LEU A 105 28.75 8.07 -16.64
CA LEU A 105 28.98 6.81 -17.35
C LEU A 105 29.08 5.64 -16.36
N SER A 106 28.52 5.81 -15.15
CA SER A 106 28.48 4.75 -14.13
C SER A 106 27.36 3.75 -14.36
N ASN A 107 26.39 4.06 -15.22
CA ASN A 107 25.29 3.17 -15.61
C ASN A 107 25.22 3.06 -17.14
N ALA A 108 24.87 1.87 -17.62
CA ALA A 108 24.47 1.60 -19.00
C ALA A 108 23.00 1.23 -19.06
N THR A 109 22.25 1.77 -20.01
CA THR A 109 20.83 1.43 -20.25
C THR A 109 20.70 0.64 -21.54
N ILE A 110 19.96 -0.47 -21.49
CA ILE A 110 19.70 -1.35 -22.62
C ILE A 110 18.20 -1.35 -22.88
N PHE A 111 17.78 -1.00 -24.09
CA PHE A 111 16.39 -1.03 -24.55
C PHE A 111 16.14 -2.23 -25.46
N ILE A 112 15.12 -3.03 -25.16
CA ILE A 112 14.66 -4.16 -25.98
C ILE A 112 13.29 -3.80 -26.58
N ASP A 113 13.20 -3.87 -27.91
CA ASP A 113 11.95 -3.66 -28.66
C ASP A 113 11.23 -5.01 -28.88
N ASP A 114 10.10 -5.23 -28.20
CA ASP A 114 9.23 -6.41 -28.34
C ASP A 114 7.99 -6.05 -29.18
N SER A 115 7.94 -6.58 -30.38
CA SER A 115 6.95 -6.24 -31.41
C SER A 115 5.86 -7.30 -31.62
N ARG A 116 5.70 -8.29 -30.71
CA ARG A 116 4.85 -9.49 -30.90
C ARG A 116 3.78 -9.73 -29.79
N GLU A 117 2.55 -9.22 -30.01
CA GLU A 117 1.21 -9.86 -29.71
C GLU A 117 0.31 -9.54 -28.45
N PRO A 118 -1.05 -9.43 -28.65
CA PRO A 118 -2.10 -9.22 -27.62
C PRO A 118 -2.78 -10.48 -27.00
N GLU A 119 -2.27 -11.70 -27.18
CA GLU A 119 -2.89 -12.96 -26.66
C GLU A 119 -2.54 -13.31 -25.21
N CYS A 120 -1.89 -12.40 -24.46
CA CYS A 120 -1.27 -12.68 -23.15
C CYS A 120 -2.13 -12.40 -21.89
N TYR A 121 -3.44 -12.10 -21.99
CA TYR A 121 -4.30 -11.76 -20.83
C TYR A 121 -5.51 -12.70 -20.68
N VAL A 122 -5.80 -13.14 -19.44
CA VAL A 122 -6.91 -14.03 -19.07
C VAL A 122 -7.65 -13.48 -17.86
N THR A 123 -8.99 -13.37 -17.95
CA THR A 123 -9.86 -12.99 -16.84
C THR A 123 -10.77 -14.14 -16.46
N ILE A 124 -10.76 -14.54 -15.19
CA ILE A 124 -11.66 -15.53 -14.59
C ILE A 124 -12.56 -14.82 -13.59
N GLY A 125 -13.83 -15.15 -13.51
CA GLY A 125 -14.74 -14.44 -12.61
C GLY A 125 -16.03 -15.20 -12.36
N LEU A 126 -16.83 -14.66 -11.44
CA LEU A 126 -18.17 -15.18 -11.21
C LEU A 126 -19.06 -14.88 -12.41
N SER A 127 -19.88 -15.85 -12.79
CA SER A 127 -20.79 -15.69 -13.94
C SER A 127 -21.88 -14.65 -13.67
N GLN A 128 -22.23 -14.42 -12.39
CA GLN A 128 -23.17 -13.39 -11.93
C GLN A 128 -22.69 -12.79 -10.60
N THR A 129 -23.13 -11.57 -10.29
CA THR A 129 -22.76 -10.85 -9.06
C THR A 129 -23.89 -10.79 -8.03
N VAL A 130 -25.10 -11.22 -8.38
CA VAL A 130 -26.25 -11.30 -7.48
C VAL A 130 -27.04 -12.57 -7.78
N TYR A 131 -27.34 -13.33 -6.74
CA TYR A 131 -28.19 -14.51 -6.76
C TYR A 131 -29.31 -14.33 -5.74
N SER A 132 -30.50 -14.86 -6.06
CA SER A 132 -31.62 -14.94 -5.12
C SER A 132 -32.03 -16.40 -5.02
N VAL A 133 -32.18 -16.88 -3.80
CA VAL A 133 -32.57 -18.25 -3.46
C VAL A 133 -33.76 -18.19 -2.52
N VAL A 134 -34.70 -19.10 -2.68
CA VAL A 134 -35.80 -19.24 -1.74
C VAL A 134 -35.34 -20.17 -0.62
N GLU A 135 -35.66 -19.83 0.63
CA GLU A 135 -35.24 -20.61 1.80
C GLU A 135 -35.65 -22.10 1.69
N GLU A 136 -36.86 -22.39 1.20
CA GLU A 136 -37.38 -23.75 0.96
C GLU A 136 -36.60 -24.56 -0.09
N GLU A 137 -35.81 -23.92 -0.98
CA GLU A 137 -34.98 -24.62 -1.97
C GLU A 137 -33.76 -25.30 -1.32
N GLY A 138 -33.32 -24.80 -0.16
CA GLY A 138 -32.30 -25.44 0.68
C GLY A 138 -30.87 -25.45 0.13
N VAL A 139 -30.62 -25.03 -1.12
CA VAL A 139 -29.28 -24.97 -1.73
C VAL A 139 -29.16 -23.82 -2.73
N ALA A 140 -28.14 -22.98 -2.57
CA ALA A 140 -27.71 -22.01 -3.57
C ALA A 140 -26.52 -22.54 -4.40
N VAL A 141 -26.47 -22.26 -5.71
CA VAL A 141 -25.39 -22.69 -6.60
C VAL A 141 -24.72 -21.48 -7.26
N VAL A 142 -23.40 -21.35 -7.11
CA VAL A 142 -22.61 -20.23 -7.62
C VAL A 142 -21.49 -20.76 -8.53
N CYS A 143 -21.35 -20.18 -9.73
CA CYS A 143 -20.39 -20.65 -10.74
C CYS A 143 -19.31 -19.61 -11.06
N THR A 144 -18.08 -20.08 -11.24
CA THR A 144 -16.89 -19.30 -11.63
C THR A 144 -16.37 -19.81 -12.96
N SER A 145 -16.10 -18.93 -13.93
CA SER A 145 -15.64 -19.32 -15.27
C SER A 145 -14.66 -18.33 -15.90
N VAL A 146 -14.05 -18.72 -17.02
CA VAL A 146 -13.21 -17.83 -17.84
C VAL A 146 -14.11 -16.84 -18.60
N LEU A 147 -13.95 -15.54 -18.34
CA LEU A 147 -14.77 -14.48 -18.93
C LEU A 147 -14.13 -13.82 -20.15
N SER A 148 -12.79 -13.79 -20.24
CA SER A 148 -12.06 -13.32 -21.42
C SER A 148 -10.64 -13.90 -21.49
N GLY A 149 -10.07 -13.97 -22.70
CA GLY A 149 -8.78 -14.63 -22.94
C GLY A 149 -8.89 -16.15 -23.10
N THR A 150 -7.74 -16.83 -23.15
CA THR A 150 -7.63 -18.30 -23.24
C THR A 150 -6.68 -18.80 -22.17
N THR A 151 -7.00 -19.94 -21.52
CA THR A 151 -6.11 -20.45 -20.48
C THR A 151 -4.81 -21.01 -21.05
N SER A 152 -4.76 -21.29 -22.36
CA SER A 152 -3.55 -21.60 -23.14
C SER A 152 -2.69 -22.69 -22.49
N GLY A 153 -3.34 -23.74 -21.99
CA GLY A 153 -2.73 -24.88 -21.30
C GLY A 153 -2.32 -24.61 -19.84
N ARG A 154 -2.48 -23.39 -19.32
CA ARG A 154 -2.16 -23.02 -17.95
C ARG A 154 -3.32 -23.37 -17.01
N THR A 155 -2.98 -23.71 -15.78
CA THR A 155 -3.95 -24.02 -14.71
C THR A 155 -4.05 -22.83 -13.76
N PHE A 156 -5.28 -22.38 -13.49
CA PHE A 156 -5.54 -21.23 -12.63
C PHE A 156 -6.28 -21.66 -11.37
N SER A 157 -5.60 -21.58 -10.22
CA SER A 157 -6.18 -21.93 -8.93
C SER A 157 -6.95 -20.75 -8.32
N VAL A 158 -8.21 -21.01 -7.97
CA VAL A 158 -9.13 -20.05 -7.36
C VAL A 158 -9.56 -20.59 -5.99
N SER A 159 -9.48 -19.73 -4.97
CA SER A 159 -10.00 -20.01 -3.63
C SER A 159 -11.34 -19.32 -3.47
N TYR A 160 -12.29 -19.96 -2.78
CA TYR A 160 -13.59 -19.40 -2.53
C TYR A 160 -14.01 -19.56 -1.06
N GLN A 161 -14.87 -18.66 -0.61
CA GLN A 161 -15.49 -18.73 0.71
C GLN A 161 -16.79 -17.94 0.77
N THR A 162 -17.70 -18.38 1.64
CA THR A 162 -18.86 -17.60 2.06
C THR A 162 -18.53 -16.68 3.22
N VAL A 163 -19.16 -15.50 3.25
CA VAL A 163 -18.96 -14.45 4.25
C VAL A 163 -20.32 -13.95 4.71
N ASP A 164 -20.52 -13.91 6.03
CA ASP A 164 -21.75 -13.42 6.65
C ASP A 164 -22.08 -12.00 6.20
N GLY A 165 -23.32 -11.80 5.77
CA GLY A 165 -23.91 -10.50 5.52
C GLY A 165 -24.93 -10.18 6.59
N ASP A 166 -26.17 -9.93 6.22
CA ASP A 166 -27.28 -9.89 7.18
C ASP A 166 -27.60 -11.33 7.63
N ALA A 167 -27.63 -12.27 6.67
CA ALA A 167 -27.64 -13.72 6.95
C ALA A 167 -26.30 -14.18 7.55
N LYS A 168 -26.37 -15.01 8.61
CA LYS A 168 -25.28 -15.49 9.46
C LYS A 168 -25.17 -17.02 9.47
N ALA A 169 -23.96 -17.51 9.20
CA ALA A 169 -23.62 -18.91 9.46
C ALA A 169 -23.36 -19.16 10.96
N PRO A 170 -23.72 -20.33 11.52
CA PRO A 170 -24.41 -21.44 10.89
C PRO A 170 -25.95 -21.35 11.00
N GLY A 171 -26.52 -20.17 11.26
CA GLY A 171 -27.97 -19.98 11.41
C GLY A 171 -28.72 -20.17 10.11
N ASP A 172 -28.38 -19.34 9.11
CA ASP A 172 -29.22 -19.17 7.91
C ASP A 172 -28.63 -19.91 6.70
N TYR A 173 -27.34 -20.23 6.76
CA TYR A 173 -26.65 -21.03 5.75
C TYR A 173 -25.44 -21.76 6.35
N MET A 174 -24.96 -22.80 5.65
CA MET A 174 -23.75 -23.52 6.03
C MET A 174 -22.50 -22.84 5.47
N PRO A 175 -21.52 -22.49 6.32
CA PRO A 175 -20.31 -21.83 5.87
C PRO A 175 -19.53 -22.80 4.97
N THR A 176 -19.20 -22.35 3.76
CA THR A 176 -18.58 -23.20 2.73
C THR A 176 -17.35 -22.46 2.20
N ASN A 177 -16.21 -23.13 2.16
CA ASN A 177 -14.96 -22.62 1.61
C ASN A 177 -14.17 -23.76 0.96
N GLY A 178 -13.24 -23.39 0.08
CA GLY A 178 -12.38 -24.36 -0.59
C GLY A 178 -11.59 -23.76 -1.74
N ASN A 179 -11.01 -24.64 -2.54
CA ASN A 179 -10.16 -24.30 -3.68
C ASN A 179 -10.52 -25.19 -4.87
N PHE A 180 -10.42 -24.65 -6.07
CA PHE A 180 -10.54 -25.42 -7.31
C PHE A 180 -9.66 -24.82 -8.41
N ASP A 181 -9.43 -25.60 -9.45
CA ASP A 181 -8.60 -25.23 -10.60
C ASP A 181 -9.44 -25.08 -11.86
N ILE A 182 -9.17 -24.04 -12.63
CA ILE A 182 -9.76 -23.81 -13.96
C ILE A 182 -8.69 -24.08 -15.03
N THR A 183 -9.06 -24.83 -16.06
CA THR A 183 -8.20 -25.22 -17.19
C THR A 183 -8.99 -25.18 -18.50
N ASP A 184 -8.32 -25.29 -19.65
CA ASP A 184 -9.00 -25.36 -20.95
C ASP A 184 -9.99 -26.53 -21.05
N SER A 185 -9.74 -27.61 -20.31
CA SER A 185 -10.63 -28.78 -20.27
C SER A 185 -11.79 -28.65 -19.29
N ASN A 186 -11.72 -27.69 -18.35
CA ASN A 186 -12.74 -27.39 -17.36
C ASN A 186 -12.80 -25.86 -17.13
N PRO A 187 -13.43 -25.10 -18.05
CA PRO A 187 -13.40 -23.64 -18.04
C PRO A 187 -14.38 -23.00 -17.04
N GLU A 188 -15.22 -23.81 -16.38
CA GLU A 188 -16.22 -23.37 -15.41
C GLU A 188 -16.31 -24.36 -14.24
N GLN A 189 -16.45 -23.83 -13.02
CA GLN A 189 -16.64 -24.61 -11.81
C GLN A 189 -17.77 -24.02 -10.97
N CYS A 190 -18.70 -24.87 -10.51
CA CYS A 190 -19.81 -24.47 -9.66
C CYS A 190 -19.69 -25.05 -8.24
N THR A 191 -20.10 -24.25 -7.26
CA THR A 191 -20.14 -24.59 -5.84
C THR A 191 -21.57 -24.55 -5.33
N SER A 192 -21.99 -25.60 -4.60
CA SER A 192 -23.28 -25.66 -3.92
C SER A 192 -23.13 -25.28 -2.45
N ILE A 193 -24.00 -24.41 -1.96
CA ILE A 193 -24.02 -23.87 -0.60
C ILE A 193 -25.36 -24.27 0.01
N ALA A 194 -25.36 -24.99 1.13
CA ALA A 194 -26.59 -25.39 1.79
C ALA A 194 -27.21 -24.19 2.55
N ILE A 195 -28.47 -23.91 2.27
CA ILE A 195 -29.29 -22.91 2.96
C ILE A 195 -30.03 -23.65 4.08
N ILE A 196 -30.03 -23.08 5.28
CA ILE A 196 -30.70 -23.68 6.42
C ILE A 196 -32.08 -23.04 6.49
N SER A 197 -33.10 -23.87 6.33
CA SER A 197 -34.45 -23.43 6.63
C SER A 197 -34.69 -23.50 8.12
N ASP A 198 -35.08 -22.37 8.69
CA ASP A 198 -35.62 -22.29 10.02
C ASP A 198 -37.09 -21.85 10.00
N ASN A 199 -37.74 -21.86 11.15
CA ASN A 199 -39.19 -21.61 11.23
C ASN A 199 -39.47 -20.23 11.84
N THR A 200 -38.48 -19.35 11.82
CA THR A 200 -38.60 -17.97 12.28
C THR A 200 -38.99 -17.10 11.09
N THR A 201 -39.91 -16.17 11.31
CA THR A 201 -40.36 -15.26 10.25
C THR A 201 -39.53 -14.01 10.31
N GLU A 202 -38.63 -13.85 9.35
CA GLU A 202 -37.72 -12.72 9.28
C GLU A 202 -38.34 -11.60 8.42
N VAL A 203 -38.03 -10.35 8.75
CA VAL A 203 -38.63 -9.19 8.07
C VAL A 203 -37.71 -8.76 6.94
N GLY A 204 -37.97 -9.31 5.75
CA GLY A 204 -37.27 -9.01 4.51
C GLY A 204 -36.17 -10.02 4.18
N ASP A 205 -35.66 -9.94 2.95
CA ASP A 205 -34.62 -10.86 2.46
C ASP A 205 -33.30 -10.66 3.21
N GLU A 206 -32.69 -11.76 3.65
CA GLU A 206 -31.37 -11.75 4.28
C GLU A 206 -30.30 -12.20 3.29
N CYS A 207 -29.19 -11.47 3.20
CA CYS A 207 -28.16 -11.77 2.21
C CYS A 207 -26.81 -12.11 2.86
N PHE A 208 -26.05 -13.01 2.22
CA PHE A 208 -24.64 -13.28 2.52
C PHE A 208 -23.81 -13.20 1.23
N ASN A 209 -22.48 -13.19 1.33
CA ASN A 209 -21.60 -13.05 0.18
C ASN A 209 -20.82 -14.32 -0.12
N TYR A 210 -20.60 -14.59 -1.41
CA TYR A 210 -19.65 -15.57 -1.92
C TYR A 210 -18.50 -14.84 -2.59
N THR A 211 -17.28 -15.07 -2.11
CA THR A 211 -16.09 -14.38 -2.59
C THR A 211 -15.12 -15.38 -3.19
N ILE A 212 -14.50 -15.00 -4.30
CA ILE A 212 -13.41 -15.72 -4.94
C ILE A 212 -12.14 -14.87 -4.92
N SER A 213 -11.02 -15.53 -4.78
CA SER A 213 -9.71 -14.89 -4.75
C SER A 213 -8.66 -15.82 -5.35
N THR A 214 -7.55 -15.24 -5.76
CA THR A 214 -6.38 -16.03 -6.15
C THR A 214 -5.15 -15.44 -5.49
N ASN A 215 -4.23 -16.33 -5.10
CA ASN A 215 -2.89 -15.96 -4.65
C ASN A 215 -1.85 -16.23 -5.76
N SER A 216 -2.32 -16.51 -6.98
CA SER A 216 -1.46 -16.79 -8.13
C SER A 216 -0.74 -15.52 -8.60
N THR A 217 0.55 -15.64 -8.88
CA THR A 217 1.40 -14.56 -9.40
C THR A 217 1.55 -14.61 -10.93
N ILE A 218 0.73 -15.41 -11.62
CA ILE A 218 0.79 -15.60 -13.06
C ILE A 218 0.49 -14.26 -13.76
N PHE A 219 1.42 -13.80 -14.60
CA PHE A 219 1.29 -12.57 -15.37
C PHE A 219 0.11 -12.63 -16.35
N GLY A 220 -0.66 -11.54 -16.42
CA GLY A 220 -1.85 -11.45 -17.27
C GLY A 220 -3.10 -12.15 -16.72
N PHE A 221 -3.08 -12.69 -15.49
CA PHE A 221 -4.23 -13.32 -14.84
C PHE A 221 -5.00 -12.33 -13.95
N THR A 222 -6.29 -12.16 -14.21
CA THR A 222 -7.17 -11.30 -13.40
C THR A 222 -8.37 -12.09 -12.89
N VAL A 223 -8.78 -11.83 -11.64
CA VAL A 223 -10.05 -12.32 -11.10
C VAL A 223 -11.05 -11.17 -11.01
N ASP A 224 -12.06 -11.17 -11.88
CA ASP A 224 -13.10 -10.15 -11.91
C ASP A 224 -14.34 -10.71 -12.63
N PRO A 225 -15.56 -10.63 -12.05
CA PRO A 225 -15.87 -10.17 -10.70
C PRO A 225 -15.49 -11.19 -9.63
N SER A 226 -15.02 -10.69 -8.48
CA SER A 226 -14.48 -11.48 -7.38
C SER A 226 -15.46 -11.72 -6.21
N SER A 227 -16.66 -11.16 -6.27
CA SER A 227 -17.68 -11.33 -5.23
C SER A 227 -19.08 -11.35 -5.83
N ALA A 228 -19.95 -12.18 -5.26
CA ALA A 228 -21.38 -12.18 -5.52
C ALA A 228 -22.15 -12.17 -4.20
N THR A 229 -23.32 -11.54 -4.21
CA THR A 229 -24.25 -11.52 -3.09
C THR A 229 -25.37 -12.52 -3.34
N ILE A 230 -25.69 -13.32 -2.33
CA ILE A 230 -26.77 -14.31 -2.36
C ILE A 230 -27.81 -13.85 -1.35
N CYS A 231 -29.02 -13.56 -1.80
CA CYS A 231 -30.13 -13.16 -0.94
C CYS A 231 -31.13 -14.31 -0.79
N ILE A 232 -31.39 -14.69 0.45
CA ILE A 232 -32.37 -15.68 0.85
C ILE A 232 -33.69 -14.95 1.02
N SER A 233 -34.71 -15.41 0.32
CA SER A 233 -36.05 -14.82 0.38
C SER A 233 -37.00 -15.70 1.18
N ASP A 234 -37.57 -15.11 2.22
CA ASP A 234 -38.63 -15.68 3.03
C ASP A 234 -39.96 -15.48 2.34
N LEU A 235 -40.56 -16.57 1.87
CA LEU A 235 -41.78 -16.53 1.07
C LEU A 235 -43.04 -16.33 1.93
N ASN A 236 -43.05 -15.41 2.90
CA ASN A 236 -44.26 -15.17 3.72
C ASN A 236 -44.42 -13.72 4.23
N GLU A 237 -44.56 -12.74 3.34
CA GLU A 237 -45.28 -11.49 3.68
C GLU A 237 -46.73 -11.50 3.15
N VAL A 238 -47.65 -12.03 3.97
CA VAL A 238 -49.05 -11.59 4.00
C VAL A 238 -49.51 -11.41 5.45
N THR A 239 -49.65 -10.13 5.81
CA THR A 239 -50.49 -9.51 6.83
C THR A 239 -51.38 -10.39 7.74
N SER A 240 -51.27 -10.09 9.05
CA SER A 240 -52.33 -9.98 10.08
C SER A 240 -52.54 -11.11 11.10
N SER A 241 -52.43 -10.68 12.37
CA SER A 241 -53.21 -11.05 13.56
C SER A 241 -52.57 -11.95 14.65
N LEU A 242 -52.29 -11.27 15.78
CA LEU A 242 -52.49 -11.62 17.21
C LEU A 242 -51.81 -12.88 17.83
N PRO A 243 -51.41 -12.81 19.11
CA PRO A 243 -50.42 -13.69 19.71
C PRO A 243 -51.06 -14.89 20.42
N GLN A 244 -50.38 -16.04 20.45
CA GLN A 244 -50.56 -16.95 21.58
C GLN A 244 -49.34 -17.83 21.87
N ALA A 245 -48.58 -17.40 22.88
CA ALA A 245 -47.68 -18.26 23.63
C ALA A 245 -48.50 -19.31 24.41
N ALA A 246 -48.18 -20.59 24.24
CA ALA A 246 -48.56 -21.62 25.19
C ALA A 246 -47.49 -21.70 26.30
N SER A 247 -47.97 -21.42 27.49
CA SER A 247 -47.29 -21.21 28.76
C SER A 247 -46.55 -22.42 29.34
N SER A 248 -45.36 -22.19 29.90
CA SER A 248 -44.84 -22.97 31.02
C SER A 248 -44.83 -22.08 32.28
N GLN A 249 -45.75 -22.37 33.21
CA GLN A 249 -46.06 -21.55 34.40
C GLN A 249 -44.91 -21.39 35.41
N THR A 250 -43.78 -22.04 35.20
CA THR A 250 -42.59 -21.96 36.09
C THR A 250 -41.65 -20.81 35.73
N VAL A 251 -41.61 -20.35 34.47
CA VAL A 251 -40.70 -19.28 34.01
C VAL A 251 -41.21 -17.89 34.41
N VAL A 252 -42.54 -17.68 34.39
CA VAL A 252 -43.17 -16.38 34.67
C VAL A 252 -42.92 -15.90 36.10
N ILE A 253 -42.93 -16.81 37.07
CA ILE A 253 -42.75 -16.44 38.49
C ILE A 253 -41.30 -16.01 38.76
N VAL A 254 -40.32 -16.73 38.17
CA VAL A 254 -38.89 -16.39 38.33
C VAL A 254 -38.56 -15.08 37.60
N ALA A 255 -39.11 -14.86 36.40
CA ALA A 255 -38.93 -13.63 35.63
C ALA A 255 -39.58 -12.40 36.30
N ALA A 256 -40.75 -12.55 36.94
CA ALA A 256 -41.42 -11.45 37.64
C ALA A 256 -40.63 -10.99 38.89
N VAL A 257 -40.04 -11.92 39.64
CA VAL A 257 -39.23 -11.57 40.82
C VAL A 257 -37.91 -10.92 40.40
N LEU A 258 -37.23 -11.42 39.36
CA LEU A 258 -36.01 -10.79 38.84
C LEU A 258 -36.29 -9.42 38.22
N GLY A 259 -37.39 -9.28 37.48
CA GLY A 259 -37.78 -8.03 36.84
C GLY A 259 -38.08 -6.92 37.84
N THR A 260 -38.78 -7.23 38.94
CA THR A 260 -39.07 -6.24 39.99
C THR A 260 -37.82 -5.79 40.74
N LEU A 261 -36.87 -6.70 40.95
CA LEU A 261 -35.59 -6.40 41.60
C LEU A 261 -34.72 -5.51 40.70
N ILE A 262 -34.63 -5.83 39.40
CA ILE A 262 -33.88 -5.03 38.41
C ILE A 262 -34.51 -3.63 38.26
N LEU A 263 -35.84 -3.52 38.18
CA LEU A 263 -36.52 -2.24 38.05
C LEU A 263 -36.28 -1.33 39.26
N SER A 264 -36.26 -1.90 40.48
CA SER A 264 -35.98 -1.14 41.69
C SER A 264 -34.56 -0.55 41.71
N VAL A 265 -33.58 -1.28 41.19
CA VAL A 265 -32.18 -0.83 41.07
C VAL A 265 -32.05 0.26 40.01
N ILE A 266 -32.72 0.12 38.88
CA ILE A 266 -32.71 1.13 37.81
C ILE A 266 -33.34 2.44 38.29
N VAL A 267 -34.49 2.38 38.97
CA VAL A 267 -35.14 3.57 39.52
C VAL A 267 -34.26 4.24 40.57
N GLY A 268 -33.60 3.45 41.43
CA GLY A 268 -32.60 3.96 42.38
C GLY A 268 -31.44 4.67 41.69
N PHE A 269 -30.90 4.08 40.63
CA PHE A 269 -29.79 4.64 39.86
C PHE A 269 -30.18 5.95 39.14
N VAL A 270 -31.39 5.99 38.55
CA VAL A 270 -31.92 7.21 37.93
C VAL A 270 -32.16 8.31 38.98
N ALA A 271 -32.72 7.97 40.14
CA ALA A 271 -32.88 8.95 41.22
C ALA A 271 -31.53 9.51 41.69
N VAL A 272 -30.51 8.66 41.86
CA VAL A 272 -29.16 9.09 42.25
C VAL A 272 -28.53 9.97 41.17
N THR A 273 -28.65 9.61 39.89
CA THR A 273 -28.11 10.43 38.79
C THR A 273 -28.83 11.76 38.63
N VAL A 274 -30.15 11.81 38.88
CA VAL A 274 -30.93 13.06 38.93
C VAL A 274 -30.51 13.92 40.13
N ILE A 275 -30.30 13.33 41.31
CA ILE A 275 -29.82 14.05 42.49
C ILE A 275 -28.40 14.60 42.25
N ILE A 276 -27.49 13.79 41.69
CA ILE A 276 -26.12 14.20 41.36
C ILE A 276 -26.13 15.30 40.29
N SER A 277 -26.96 15.18 39.25
CA SER A 277 -27.05 16.19 38.19
C SER A 277 -27.69 17.48 38.68
N ALA A 278 -28.68 17.42 39.57
CA ALA A 278 -29.25 18.60 40.23
C ALA A 278 -28.22 19.29 41.15
N TYR A 279 -27.40 18.51 41.87
CA TYR A 279 -26.31 19.04 42.69
C TYR A 279 -25.19 19.66 41.83
N ARG A 280 -24.83 19.00 40.71
CA ARG A 280 -23.87 19.52 39.70
C ARG A 280 -24.39 20.76 39.00
N LYS A 281 -25.69 20.85 38.70
CA LYS A 281 -26.31 22.02 38.07
C LYS A 281 -26.28 23.23 39.02
N ARG A 282 -26.64 23.03 40.29
CA ARG A 282 -26.58 24.09 41.32
C ARG A 282 -25.15 24.55 41.62
N THR A 283 -24.15 23.67 41.52
CA THR A 283 -22.73 24.04 41.67
C THR A 283 -22.15 24.70 40.41
N LYS A 284 -22.61 24.33 39.20
CA LYS A 284 -22.24 24.98 37.93
C LYS A 284 -22.85 26.38 37.79
N GLU A 285 -24.07 26.59 38.28
CA GLU A 285 -24.71 27.92 38.34
C GLU A 285 -23.99 28.86 39.31
N ARG A 286 -23.42 28.35 40.42
CA ARG A 286 -22.58 29.15 41.33
C ARG A 286 -21.20 29.48 40.75
N ARG A 287 -20.57 28.56 40.00
CA ARG A 287 -19.30 28.84 39.27
C ARG A 287 -19.48 29.81 38.10
N ASN A 288 -20.65 29.81 37.45
CA ASN A 288 -20.94 30.73 36.35
C ASN A 288 -21.20 32.18 36.79
N LEU A 289 -21.47 32.44 38.09
CA LEU A 289 -21.62 33.79 38.63
C LEU A 289 -20.29 34.43 39.06
N GLU A 290 -19.24 33.63 39.27
CA GLU A 290 -17.88 34.11 39.64
C GLU A 290 -16.84 33.96 38.51
N SER A 291 -17.23 33.39 37.35
CA SER A 291 -16.36 33.23 36.17
C SER A 291 -16.77 34.13 34.99
N THR A 292 -17.24 35.35 35.29
CA THR A 292 -17.46 36.41 34.30
C THR A 292 -16.13 37.14 34.02
N SER A 293 -15.12 36.40 33.58
CA SER A 293 -13.91 36.94 32.95
C SER A 293 -13.21 35.79 32.20
N ALA A 294 -12.95 35.99 30.90
CA ALA A 294 -12.39 35.04 29.94
C ALA A 294 -13.33 33.89 29.48
N ARG A 295 -14.32 34.25 28.65
CA ARG A 295 -15.09 33.32 27.82
C ARG A 295 -14.37 33.14 26.47
N GLU A 296 -13.77 31.98 26.21
CA GLU A 296 -13.42 31.59 24.84
C GLU A 296 -14.70 31.35 24.03
N PRO A 297 -14.81 31.91 22.80
CA PRO A 297 -16.00 31.74 21.98
C PRO A 297 -16.02 30.38 21.27
N HIS A 298 -17.13 29.68 21.42
CA HIS A 298 -17.56 28.55 20.61
C HIS A 298 -17.83 29.03 19.17
N TYR A 299 -16.88 28.82 18.25
CA TYR A 299 -17.01 29.17 16.82
C TYR A 299 -17.55 27.98 16.01
N SER A 300 -18.86 27.90 15.88
CA SER A 300 -19.52 27.18 14.78
C SER A 300 -19.58 28.13 13.58
N SER A 301 -19.11 27.65 12.42
CA SER A 301 -18.84 28.33 11.15
C SER A 301 -17.78 29.44 11.18
N LEU A 302 -16.68 29.19 10.48
CA LEU A 302 -15.76 30.23 10.03
C LEU A 302 -16.54 31.20 9.13
N SER A 303 -16.45 32.51 9.39
CA SER A 303 -16.75 33.50 8.35
C SER A 303 -15.84 33.21 7.15
N GLU A 304 -16.40 32.98 5.97
CA GLU A 304 -15.66 32.58 4.76
C GLU A 304 -14.40 33.42 4.52
N GLY A 305 -14.44 34.73 4.83
CA GLY A 305 -13.29 35.63 4.74
C GLY A 305 -12.05 35.18 5.54
N ARG A 306 -12.22 34.72 6.78
CA ARG A 306 -11.07 34.25 7.61
C ARG A 306 -10.43 32.97 7.07
N ARG A 307 -11.20 32.13 6.39
CA ARG A 307 -10.69 30.92 5.73
C ARG A 307 -9.91 31.28 4.48
N ALA A 308 -10.45 32.20 3.67
CA ALA A 308 -9.79 32.71 2.48
C ALA A 308 -8.45 33.37 2.82
N ASP A 309 -8.41 34.24 3.84
CA ASP A 309 -7.18 34.93 4.28
C ASP A 309 -6.09 33.93 4.70
N PHE A 310 -6.46 32.87 5.43
CA PHE A 310 -5.51 31.85 5.86
C PHE A 310 -4.93 31.05 4.69
N LEU A 311 -5.79 30.59 3.78
CA LEU A 311 -5.35 29.83 2.61
C LEU A 311 -4.49 30.68 1.69
N GLN A 312 -4.81 31.98 1.56
CA GLN A 312 -3.99 32.94 0.82
C GLN A 312 -2.58 33.06 1.42
N HIS A 313 -2.46 33.16 2.74
CA HIS A 313 -1.15 33.22 3.38
C HIS A 313 -0.33 31.93 3.20
N LEU A 314 -0.97 30.75 3.34
CA LEU A 314 -0.33 29.47 3.06
C LEU A 314 0.10 29.38 1.59
N ARG A 315 -0.74 29.90 0.68
CA ARG A 315 -0.47 29.95 -0.76
C ARG A 315 0.80 30.72 -1.06
N GLU A 316 0.92 31.93 -0.52
CA GLU A 316 2.09 32.79 -0.69
C GLU A 316 3.39 32.14 -0.15
N GLN A 317 3.32 31.48 1.00
CA GLN A 317 4.48 30.77 1.55
C GLN A 317 4.97 29.64 0.63
N LEU A 318 4.05 28.90 0.02
CA LEU A 318 4.35 27.76 -0.84
C LEU A 318 4.72 28.18 -2.27
N GLU A 319 4.11 29.24 -2.80
CA GLU A 319 4.43 29.82 -4.11
C GLU A 319 5.88 30.33 -4.14
N ASN A 320 6.34 30.99 -3.08
CA ASN A 320 7.74 31.42 -2.95
C ASN A 320 8.74 30.26 -3.05
N LYS A 321 8.33 29.05 -2.64
CA LYS A 321 9.13 27.82 -2.74
C LYS A 321 8.87 27.00 -4.01
N LYS A 322 7.96 27.43 -4.89
CA LYS A 322 7.45 26.66 -6.06
C LYS A 322 6.86 25.29 -5.68
N MET A 323 6.18 25.22 -4.54
CA MET A 323 5.62 23.98 -3.99
C MET A 323 4.09 23.93 -4.07
N ILE A 324 3.48 24.77 -4.92
CA ILE A 324 2.05 24.72 -5.23
C ILE A 324 1.83 24.03 -6.56
N TYR A 325 0.91 23.07 -6.54
CA TYR A 325 0.44 22.35 -7.70
C TYR A 325 -1.05 22.58 -7.85
N SER A 326 -1.47 22.88 -9.09
CA SER A 326 -2.88 22.93 -9.44
C SER A 326 -3.44 21.53 -9.62
N LYS A 327 -4.75 21.36 -9.42
CA LYS A 327 -5.40 20.03 -9.48
C LYS A 327 -5.22 19.34 -10.84
N ASP A 328 -5.14 20.09 -11.94
CA ASP A 328 -4.91 19.59 -13.31
C ASP A 328 -3.49 19.08 -13.56
N GLN A 329 -2.54 19.44 -12.69
CA GLN A 329 -1.15 18.96 -12.76
C GLN A 329 -0.96 17.63 -12.03
N ILE A 330 -1.99 17.15 -11.32
CA ILE A 330 -1.93 15.97 -10.46
C ILE A 330 -2.89 14.92 -11.00
N GLN A 331 -2.35 13.76 -11.34
CA GLN A 331 -3.13 12.59 -11.70
C GLN A 331 -3.03 11.56 -10.58
N LEU A 332 -4.13 11.31 -9.88
CA LEU A 332 -4.23 10.23 -8.91
C LEU A 332 -4.40 8.89 -9.65
N SER A 333 -3.75 7.83 -9.17
CA SER A 333 -3.79 6.50 -9.75
C SER A 333 -4.44 5.50 -8.80
N THR A 334 -3.66 4.81 -7.96
CA THR A 334 -4.15 3.77 -7.04
C THR A 334 -4.00 4.20 -5.59
N THR A 335 -4.90 3.76 -4.71
CA THR A 335 -4.72 3.95 -3.26
C THR A 335 -3.61 3.02 -2.77
N VAL A 336 -2.60 3.56 -2.09
CA VAL A 336 -1.46 2.82 -1.54
C VAL A 336 -1.48 2.73 -0.02
N GLY A 337 -2.32 3.52 0.64
CA GLY A 337 -2.52 3.43 2.09
C GLY A 337 -3.75 4.18 2.57
N GLN A 338 -4.35 3.71 3.65
CA GLN A 338 -5.46 4.36 4.34
C GLN A 338 -5.17 4.38 5.84
N GLY A 339 -5.28 5.55 6.47
CA GLY A 339 -5.12 5.69 7.91
C GLY A 339 -5.94 6.85 8.48
N GLU A 340 -5.80 7.10 9.78
CA GLU A 340 -6.49 8.19 10.49
C GLU A 340 -6.19 9.59 9.91
N SER A 341 -5.06 9.70 9.22
CA SER A 341 -4.58 10.93 8.58
C SER A 341 -5.07 11.13 7.14
N GLY A 342 -5.88 10.23 6.59
CA GLY A 342 -6.41 10.30 5.23
C GLY A 342 -6.00 9.15 4.32
N LEU A 343 -6.33 9.27 3.04
CA LEU A 343 -5.97 8.33 1.99
C LEU A 343 -4.67 8.76 1.33
N VAL A 344 -3.80 7.80 1.03
CA VAL A 344 -2.58 8.03 0.27
C VAL A 344 -2.73 7.31 -1.07
N TYR A 345 -2.52 8.05 -2.14
CA TYR A 345 -2.58 7.55 -3.51
C TYR A 345 -1.17 7.53 -4.10
N LYS A 346 -0.86 6.52 -4.91
CA LYS A 346 0.14 6.69 -5.98
C LYS A 346 -0.45 7.69 -6.98
N GLY A 347 0.37 8.61 -7.44
CA GLY A 347 -0.02 9.61 -8.41
C GLY A 347 1.14 10.05 -9.28
N TYR A 348 0.84 10.96 -10.19
CA TYR A 348 1.78 11.52 -11.15
C TYR A 348 1.63 13.04 -11.15
N ILE A 349 2.75 13.75 -11.04
CA ILE A 349 2.79 15.20 -11.26
C ILE A 349 3.33 15.49 -12.64
N ARG A 350 2.67 16.37 -13.39
CA ARG A 350 3.17 16.83 -14.70
C ARG A 350 4.36 17.76 -14.51
N THR A 351 5.46 17.46 -15.20
CA THR A 351 6.66 18.29 -15.27
C THR A 351 6.90 18.75 -16.71
N ALA A 352 7.86 19.66 -16.91
CA ALA A 352 8.19 20.16 -18.24
C ALA A 352 8.73 19.07 -19.20
N VAL A 353 9.19 17.95 -18.66
CA VAL A 353 9.86 16.84 -19.37
C VAL A 353 9.06 15.53 -19.34
N GLY A 354 7.89 15.50 -18.69
CA GLY A 354 7.09 14.29 -18.59
C GLY A 354 6.22 14.28 -17.33
N SER A 355 6.22 13.15 -16.63
CA SER A 355 5.48 12.97 -15.38
C SER A 355 6.34 12.25 -14.35
N ASP A 356 6.36 12.77 -13.12
CA ASP A 356 7.08 12.14 -12.00
C ASP A 356 6.11 11.37 -11.11
N ILE A 357 6.52 10.18 -10.68
CA ILE A 357 5.74 9.34 -9.75
C ILE A 357 5.83 9.92 -8.34
N VAL A 358 4.69 10.07 -7.68
CA VAL A 358 4.57 10.65 -6.34
C VAL A 358 3.59 9.87 -5.47
N ALA A 359 3.72 10.04 -4.16
CA ALA A 359 2.66 9.72 -3.22
C ALA A 359 1.85 11.00 -2.92
N VAL A 360 0.53 10.90 -3.00
CA VAL A 360 -0.42 12.00 -2.80
C VAL A 360 -1.35 11.67 -1.66
N LYS A 361 -1.18 12.36 -0.54
CA LYS A 361 -1.99 12.18 0.67
C LYS A 361 -3.14 13.19 0.70
N THR A 362 -4.36 12.73 0.91
CA THR A 362 -5.52 13.59 1.13
C THR A 362 -5.55 14.09 2.57
N GLY A 363 -5.66 15.41 2.73
CA GLY A 363 -5.93 16.02 4.03
C GLY A 363 -7.42 16.01 4.37
N LYS A 364 -7.75 16.48 5.58
CA LYS A 364 -9.15 16.63 6.02
C LYS A 364 -9.84 17.78 5.29
N ALA A 365 -11.16 17.66 5.10
CA ALA A 365 -11.98 18.73 4.55
C ALA A 365 -11.79 20.02 5.36
N LEU A 366 -11.55 21.13 4.66
CA LEU A 366 -11.21 22.42 5.28
C LEU A 366 -12.45 23.15 5.81
N SER A 367 -13.14 22.49 6.75
CA SER A 367 -14.43 22.90 7.30
C SER A 367 -14.29 23.77 8.55
N SER A 368 -13.23 23.59 9.33
CA SER A 368 -12.98 24.32 10.59
C SER A 368 -11.61 24.99 10.65
N THR A 369 -11.45 25.94 11.58
CA THR A 369 -10.13 26.55 11.88
C THR A 369 -9.11 25.53 12.37
N ARG A 370 -9.58 24.47 13.03
CA ARG A 370 -8.72 23.39 13.51
C ARG A 370 -8.14 22.60 12.34
N ASP A 371 -8.93 22.32 11.31
CA ASP A 371 -8.48 21.55 10.14
C ASP A 371 -7.40 22.32 9.37
N LEU A 372 -7.63 23.62 9.15
CA LEU A 372 -6.66 24.53 8.52
C LEU A 372 -5.34 24.59 9.29
N LYS A 373 -5.40 24.71 10.63
CA LYS A 373 -4.20 24.70 11.49
C LYS A 373 -3.48 23.36 11.46
N THR A 374 -4.21 22.25 11.34
CA THR A 374 -3.64 20.91 11.26
C THR A 374 -2.87 20.73 9.95
N LEU A 375 -3.48 21.10 8.82
CA LEU A 375 -2.82 21.11 7.52
C LEU A 375 -1.55 21.95 7.53
N ALA A 376 -1.65 23.21 7.97
CA ALA A 376 -0.49 24.10 7.97
C ALA A 376 0.62 23.56 8.87
N LYS A 377 0.29 22.99 10.03
CA LYS A 377 1.29 22.37 10.90
C LYS A 377 1.99 21.20 10.23
N GLU A 378 1.25 20.33 9.53
CA GLU A 378 1.81 19.19 8.81
C GLU A 378 2.75 19.65 7.69
N VAL A 379 2.29 20.57 6.84
CA VAL A 379 3.05 21.16 5.75
C VAL A 379 4.29 21.89 6.27
N SER A 380 4.15 22.77 7.27
CA SER A 380 5.29 23.50 7.85
C SER A 380 6.32 22.57 8.50
N THR A 381 5.89 21.46 9.09
CA THR A 381 6.81 20.49 9.68
C THR A 381 7.65 19.81 8.60
N MET A 382 7.02 19.31 7.54
CA MET A 382 7.76 18.68 6.43
C MET A 382 8.67 19.68 5.71
N LEU A 383 8.24 20.94 5.56
CA LEU A 383 9.04 22.02 4.97
C LEU A 383 10.28 22.42 5.79
N SER A 384 10.31 22.07 7.08
CA SER A 384 11.40 22.46 7.98
C SER A 384 12.59 21.50 7.93
N PHE A 385 12.45 20.36 7.25
CA PHE A 385 13.44 19.31 7.22
C PHE A 385 13.92 19.01 5.80
N GLU A 386 15.22 18.87 5.65
CA GLU A 386 15.90 18.53 4.41
C GLU A 386 17.05 17.59 4.74
N HIS A 387 16.84 16.29 4.49
CA HIS A 387 17.83 15.25 4.77
C HIS A 387 17.52 13.99 3.94
N GLU A 388 18.54 13.28 3.48
CA GLU A 388 18.41 12.07 2.65
C GLU A 388 17.60 10.95 3.31
N ASN A 389 17.50 10.93 4.65
CA ASN A 389 16.75 9.90 5.39
C ASN A 389 15.52 10.44 6.14
N VAL A 390 15.05 11.63 5.79
CA VAL A 390 13.81 12.21 6.33
C VAL A 390 12.90 12.60 5.17
N MET A 391 11.63 12.18 5.22
CA MET A 391 10.71 12.39 4.11
C MET A 391 10.48 13.87 3.83
N SER A 392 10.81 14.28 2.62
CA SER A 392 10.63 15.63 2.12
C SER A 392 9.22 15.86 1.57
N LEU A 393 8.80 17.13 1.60
CA LEU A 393 7.63 17.59 0.86
C LEU A 393 8.05 17.88 -0.59
N ILE A 394 7.28 17.43 -1.58
CA ILE A 394 7.43 17.85 -2.98
C ILE A 394 6.52 19.06 -3.23
N GLY A 395 5.27 19.00 -2.77
CA GLY A 395 4.33 20.11 -2.91
C GLY A 395 2.98 19.89 -2.27
N VAL A 396 2.08 20.85 -2.47
CA VAL A 396 0.72 20.85 -1.95
C VAL A 396 -0.23 21.34 -3.03
N CYS A 397 -1.41 20.74 -3.13
CA CYS A 397 -2.54 21.28 -3.86
C CYS A 397 -3.64 21.65 -2.88
N ILE A 398 -4.06 22.92 -2.91
CA ILE A 398 -5.14 23.44 -2.06
C ILE A 398 -6.39 23.79 -2.88
N ASP A 399 -6.43 23.33 -4.13
CA ASP A 399 -7.57 23.56 -5.03
C ASP A 399 -8.69 22.56 -4.70
N GLY A 400 -9.74 23.07 -4.06
CA GLY A 400 -10.93 22.29 -3.69
C GLY A 400 -11.14 22.16 -2.19
N GLU A 401 -12.05 21.28 -1.79
CA GLU A 401 -12.46 21.14 -0.38
C GLU A 401 -11.45 20.34 0.47
N MET A 402 -10.72 19.42 -0.15
CA MET A 402 -9.71 18.58 0.49
C MET A 402 -8.32 18.88 -0.10
N PRO A 403 -7.36 19.31 0.72
CA PRO A 403 -6.00 19.59 0.27
C PRO A 403 -5.26 18.27 -0.01
N LEU A 404 -4.31 18.31 -0.92
CA LEU A 404 -3.42 17.20 -1.26
C LEU A 404 -1.99 17.54 -0.86
N ILE A 405 -1.32 16.63 -0.16
CA ILE A 405 0.09 16.71 0.21
C ILE A 405 0.86 15.74 -0.68
N ILE A 406 1.86 16.23 -1.40
CA ILE A 406 2.62 15.51 -2.42
C ILE A 406 4.03 15.23 -1.89
N MET A 407 4.46 13.98 -1.93
CA MET A 407 5.71 13.50 -1.37
C MET A 407 6.33 12.41 -2.26
N PRO A 408 7.63 12.07 -2.09
CA PRO A 408 8.26 10.99 -2.86
C PRO A 408 7.50 9.66 -2.72
N PHE A 409 7.35 8.94 -3.82
CA PHE A 409 6.74 7.62 -3.81
C PHE A 409 7.76 6.56 -3.39
N MET A 410 7.43 5.76 -2.37
CA MET A 410 8.31 4.72 -1.86
C MET A 410 7.76 3.36 -2.29
N SER A 411 8.33 2.79 -3.36
CA SER A 411 7.77 1.63 -4.07
C SER A 411 7.68 0.34 -3.26
N ASN A 412 8.57 0.14 -2.28
CA ASN A 412 8.58 -1.05 -1.42
C ASN A 412 7.80 -0.85 -0.11
N GLY A 413 7.09 0.27 0.04
CA GLY A 413 6.25 0.54 1.20
C GLY A 413 7.04 0.73 2.50
N SER A 414 6.43 0.34 3.63
CA SER A 414 7.04 0.52 4.94
C SER A 414 8.03 -0.60 5.27
N VAL A 415 8.99 -0.31 6.15
CA VAL A 415 9.91 -1.32 6.70
C VAL A 415 9.12 -2.44 7.41
N LEU A 416 7.98 -2.11 8.02
CA LEU A 416 7.11 -3.14 8.60
C LEU A 416 6.60 -4.12 7.53
N ASP A 417 6.14 -3.62 6.40
CA ASP A 417 5.61 -4.45 5.31
C ASP A 417 6.75 -5.26 4.67
N TYR A 418 7.91 -4.64 4.45
CA TYR A 418 9.11 -5.31 3.99
C TYR A 418 9.50 -6.50 4.90
N LEU A 419 9.55 -6.28 6.22
CA LEU A 419 9.92 -7.31 7.18
C LEU A 419 8.88 -8.45 7.26
N LYS A 420 7.59 -8.13 7.12
CA LYS A 420 6.52 -9.13 7.08
C LYS A 420 6.59 -9.97 5.81
N ASN A 421 6.75 -9.34 4.66
CA ASN A 421 6.73 -9.99 3.36
C ASN A 421 7.99 -10.84 3.12
N ARG A 422 9.11 -10.51 3.78
CA ARG A 422 10.35 -11.29 3.70
C ARG A 422 10.61 -12.15 4.93
N LYS A 423 9.62 -12.34 5.79
CA LYS A 423 9.77 -13.08 7.05
C LYS A 423 10.41 -14.45 6.83
N ASP A 424 9.95 -15.22 5.85
CA ASP A 424 10.45 -16.58 5.60
C ASP A 424 11.88 -16.60 5.02
N ASN A 425 12.27 -15.53 4.32
CA ASN A 425 13.63 -15.34 3.78
C ASN A 425 14.59 -14.70 4.79
N LEU A 426 14.07 -14.16 5.91
CA LEU A 426 14.84 -13.53 6.99
C LEU A 426 14.95 -14.43 8.23
N LEU A 427 14.14 -15.49 8.32
CA LEU A 427 14.20 -16.49 9.38
C LEU A 427 15.21 -17.57 9.00
N VAL A 428 16.40 -17.51 9.60
CA VAL A 428 17.45 -18.52 9.40
C VAL A 428 17.05 -19.83 10.12
N THR A 429 16.19 -20.64 9.51
CA THR A 429 15.87 -21.98 9.99
C THR A 429 16.73 -23.02 9.28
N GLY A 430 17.96 -23.21 9.78
CA GLY A 430 18.77 -24.42 9.62
C GLY A 430 19.25 -24.89 8.22
N GLN A 431 18.71 -24.38 7.11
CA GLN A 431 18.99 -24.91 5.75
C GLN A 431 19.26 -23.83 4.68
N PHE A 432 19.61 -22.61 5.06
CA PHE A 432 19.95 -21.54 4.09
C PHE A 432 21.44 -21.47 3.77
N LEU A 433 21.78 -21.09 2.54
CA LEU A 433 23.16 -20.88 2.12
C LEU A 433 23.74 -19.67 2.87
N LYS A 434 25.02 -19.76 3.27
CA LYS A 434 25.72 -18.71 4.05
C LYS A 434 25.60 -17.31 3.41
N GLU A 435 25.58 -17.25 2.09
CA GLU A 435 25.53 -16.02 1.30
C GLU A 435 24.17 -15.31 1.38
N GLU A 436 23.07 -16.05 1.40
CA GLU A 436 21.71 -15.50 1.53
C GLU A 436 21.50 -14.85 2.91
N VAL A 437 22.00 -15.52 3.94
CA VAL A 437 21.99 -15.00 5.32
C VAL A 437 22.84 -13.74 5.43
N GLU A 438 24.02 -13.73 4.81
CA GLU A 438 24.91 -12.56 4.82
C GLU A 438 24.27 -11.36 4.11
N LEU A 439 23.61 -11.58 2.97
CA LEU A 439 22.91 -10.54 2.21
C LEU A 439 21.72 -9.96 2.99
N ALA A 440 20.93 -10.81 3.63
CA ALA A 440 19.84 -10.40 4.52
C ALA A 440 20.36 -9.53 5.68
N CYS A 441 21.43 -9.98 6.37
CA CYS A 441 22.04 -9.22 7.47
C CYS A 441 22.58 -7.86 7.00
N LYS A 442 23.26 -7.80 5.85
CA LYS A 442 23.76 -6.54 5.27
C LYS A 442 22.61 -5.57 5.00
N THR A 443 21.51 -6.06 4.43
CA THR A 443 20.33 -5.23 4.13
C THR A 443 19.69 -4.67 5.40
N LEU A 444 19.53 -5.49 6.43
CA LEU A 444 18.97 -5.05 7.72
C LEU A 444 19.87 -4.03 8.43
N LEU A 445 21.20 -4.25 8.42
CA LEU A 445 22.16 -3.30 8.98
C LEU A 445 22.14 -1.97 8.23
N TRP A 446 22.01 -2.01 6.91
CA TRP A 446 21.89 -0.83 6.07
C TRP A 446 20.61 -0.03 6.40
N ILE A 447 19.47 -0.72 6.57
CA ILE A 447 18.21 -0.11 7.03
C ILE A 447 18.41 0.60 8.38
N CYS A 448 19.00 -0.08 9.36
CA CYS A 448 19.29 0.49 10.69
C CYS A 448 20.18 1.74 10.61
N LEU A 449 21.22 1.70 9.78
CA LEU A 449 22.13 2.83 9.59
C LEU A 449 21.41 4.06 9.04
N HIS A 450 20.56 3.88 8.04
CA HIS A 450 19.81 4.99 7.43
C HIS A 450 18.77 5.59 8.38
N ILE A 451 18.09 4.75 9.18
CA ILE A 451 17.19 5.24 10.23
C ILE A 451 17.98 6.03 11.29
N ALA A 452 19.15 5.54 11.70
CA ALA A 452 19.99 6.22 12.69
C ALA A 452 20.45 7.60 12.19
N LYS A 453 20.89 7.71 10.93
CA LYS A 453 21.25 8.99 10.30
C LYS A 453 20.09 9.99 10.28
N GLY A 454 18.88 9.54 9.91
CA GLY A 454 17.69 10.39 9.92
C GLY A 454 17.34 10.87 11.34
N MET A 455 17.43 10.01 12.35
CA MET A 455 17.15 10.38 13.74
C MET A 455 18.23 11.27 14.36
N GLU A 456 19.50 11.09 13.97
CA GLU A 456 20.60 12.00 14.33
C GLU A 456 20.32 13.40 13.81
N TYR A 457 19.94 13.52 12.53
CA TYR A 457 19.55 14.79 11.93
C TYR A 457 18.39 15.46 12.68
N LEU A 458 17.30 14.72 12.94
CA LEU A 458 16.13 15.26 13.65
C LEU A 458 16.46 15.73 15.07
N SER A 459 17.29 14.97 15.77
CA SER A 459 17.82 15.36 17.09
C SER A 459 18.65 16.65 17.01
N GLY A 460 19.49 16.78 15.98
CA GLY A 460 20.25 18.01 15.68
C GLY A 460 19.34 19.22 15.44
N GLN A 461 18.18 19.02 14.82
CA GLN A 461 17.14 20.05 14.65
C GLN A 461 16.28 20.28 15.91
N LYS A 462 16.63 19.65 17.04
CA LYS A 462 15.86 19.68 18.31
C LYS A 462 14.41 19.20 18.13
N PHE A 463 14.18 18.31 17.18
CA PHE A 463 12.89 17.73 16.90
C PHE A 463 12.79 16.31 17.46
N VAL A 464 11.71 16.04 18.19
CA VAL A 464 11.42 14.70 18.71
C VAL A 464 10.31 14.10 17.86
N HIS A 465 10.61 12.99 17.17
CA HIS A 465 9.66 12.31 16.29
C HIS A 465 8.40 11.82 17.02
N ARG A 466 8.56 11.30 18.25
CA ARG A 466 7.50 10.75 19.13
C ARG A 466 6.78 9.50 18.65
N ASP A 467 6.83 9.17 17.35
CA ASP A 467 6.24 7.94 16.82
C ASP A 467 7.20 7.14 15.93
N LEU A 468 8.47 7.00 16.34
CA LEU A 468 9.44 6.24 15.54
C LEU A 468 9.10 4.76 15.63
N ALA A 469 8.69 4.18 14.50
CA ALA A 469 8.33 2.78 14.37
C ALA A 469 8.57 2.28 12.95
N ALA A 470 8.70 0.96 12.75
CA ALA A 470 8.94 0.36 11.43
C ALA A 470 7.86 0.71 10.39
N ARG A 471 6.61 0.94 10.82
CA ARG A 471 5.50 1.40 9.95
C ARG A 471 5.69 2.83 9.43
N ASN A 472 6.49 3.64 10.12
CA ASN A 472 6.78 5.04 9.77
C ASN A 472 8.16 5.19 9.12
N CYS A 473 8.82 4.09 8.75
CA CYS A 473 10.05 4.09 7.96
C CYS A 473 9.70 3.52 6.59
N MET A 474 10.04 4.21 5.51
CA MET A 474 9.70 3.80 4.14
C MET A 474 10.96 3.48 3.34
N TYR A 475 10.82 2.52 2.43
CA TYR A 475 11.92 1.95 1.67
C TYR A 475 11.57 1.92 0.18
N GLU A 476 12.54 2.26 -0.68
CA GLU A 476 12.36 2.28 -2.16
C GLU A 476 13.37 1.36 -2.86
N CYS A 477 14.64 1.38 -2.47
CA CYS A 477 15.70 0.52 -3.02
C CYS A 477 16.87 0.43 -2.02
N VAL A 478 17.86 -0.43 -2.28
CA VAL A 478 19.05 -0.71 -1.43
C VAL A 478 19.88 0.56 -1.12
N THR A 479 19.56 1.70 -1.75
CA THR A 479 20.20 2.99 -1.57
C THR A 479 19.31 4.08 -0.95
N LEU A 480 17.98 3.90 -0.89
CA LEU A 480 17.04 4.96 -0.46
C LEU A 480 16.06 4.46 0.62
N LEU A 481 16.20 5.04 1.81
CA LEU A 481 15.33 4.84 2.97
C LEU A 481 15.01 6.20 3.61
N HIS A 482 13.71 6.49 3.75
CA HIS A 482 13.19 7.73 4.32
C HIS A 482 12.36 7.46 5.58
N ILE A 483 12.57 8.23 6.64
CA ILE A 483 11.67 8.26 7.81
C ILE A 483 10.49 9.18 7.48
N ILE A 484 9.26 8.67 7.55
CA ILE A 484 8.05 9.48 7.41
C ILE A 484 7.88 10.33 8.66
N MET A 485 7.78 11.64 8.47
CA MET A 485 7.43 12.58 9.52
C MET A 485 5.91 12.66 9.63
N HIS A 486 5.31 11.99 10.62
CA HIS A 486 3.93 12.26 11.01
C HIS A 486 3.87 13.30 12.11
N VAL A 487 3.10 14.37 11.90
CA VAL A 487 2.64 15.22 13.01
C VAL A 487 1.40 14.59 13.63
N SER A 488 1.57 13.50 14.38
CA SER A 488 0.52 13.07 15.29
C SER A 488 0.48 14.05 16.46
N VAL A 489 -0.41 15.04 16.34
CA VAL A 489 -0.84 15.85 17.46
C VAL A 489 -1.72 14.97 18.35
N LEU A 490 -1.09 14.22 19.25
CA LEU A 490 -1.71 13.95 20.54
C LEU A 490 -1.01 14.84 21.57
N TYR A 491 -1.68 15.94 21.86
CA TYR A 491 -1.61 16.54 23.18
C TYR A 491 -1.89 15.44 24.21
N HIS A 492 -0.91 15.16 25.05
CA HIS A 492 -1.15 14.77 26.43
C HIS A 492 -0.32 15.69 27.32
#